data_AF-A0A2T6LN39-F1
#
_entry.id   AF-A0A2T6LN39-F1
#
_cell.length_a   1.000
_cell.length_b   1.000
_cell.length_c   1.000
_cell.angle_alpha   90.00
_cell.angle_beta   90.00
_cell.angle_gamma   90.00
#
_symmetry.space_group_name_H-M   'P 1'
#
loop_
_entity.id
_entity.type
_entity.pdbx_description
1 polymer ?
#
loop_
_entity_poly.entity_id
_entity_poly.type
_entity_poly.pdbx_seq_one_letter_code
_entity_poly.pdbx_strand_id
1 'polypeptide(L)'
;MLQRKTVTTDGLVSDDRFQAWLSSQIHRVLHVERAMTRDELANAAGITTAVLDAIRRSDGGRRKVGAGVALSLCYALGDGAVNGMLAQIGYGGAARIDDVEEGDIRSLLADVLPGLSVIGDAARDGRIDHIEQPLTQKAADDIIARLIPLSSLHKH
;
A
#
# COMPACT_ATOMS: atom_id res chain seq x y z
N MET A 1 -24.49 24.73 -16.46
CA MET A 1 -23.51 23.95 -17.25
C MET A 1 -22.38 23.57 -16.30
N LEU A 2 -22.42 22.38 -15.70
CA LEU A 2 -21.42 21.95 -14.71
C LEU A 2 -20.10 21.64 -15.43
N GLN A 3 -19.05 22.42 -15.15
CA GLN A 3 -17.70 22.13 -15.62
C GLN A 3 -17.26 20.77 -15.07
N ARG A 4 -17.10 19.80 -15.97
CA ARG A 4 -16.49 18.50 -15.67
C ARG A 4 -15.04 18.75 -15.33
N LYS A 5 -14.67 18.75 -14.03
CA LYS A 5 -13.26 18.77 -13.60
C LYS A 5 -12.58 17.55 -14.24
N THR A 6 -11.74 17.79 -15.23
CA THR A 6 -10.83 16.79 -15.78
C THR A 6 -9.80 16.47 -14.71
N VAL A 7 -9.85 15.26 -14.16
CA VAL A 7 -8.80 14.75 -13.28
C VAL A 7 -7.52 14.65 -14.10
N THR A 8 -6.50 15.42 -13.74
CA THR A 8 -5.19 15.36 -14.37
C THR A 8 -4.58 13.99 -14.07
N THR A 9 -4.32 13.18 -15.11
CA THR A 9 -3.77 11.82 -14.98
C THR A 9 -2.24 11.82 -14.97
N ASP A 10 -1.61 12.92 -14.57
CA ASP A 10 -0.14 13.01 -14.47
C ASP A 10 0.34 12.07 -13.37
N GLY A 11 1.14 11.07 -13.76
CA GLY A 11 1.64 10.02 -12.87
C GLY A 11 0.87 8.70 -12.88
N LEU A 12 -0.29 8.64 -13.56
CA LEU A 12 -1.03 7.38 -13.72
C LEU A 12 -0.48 6.57 -14.88
N VAL A 13 -0.24 5.29 -14.65
CA VAL A 13 0.19 4.33 -15.69
C VAL A 13 -0.90 4.27 -16.77
N SER A 14 -0.49 4.26 -18.05
CA SER A 14 -1.45 4.20 -19.16
C SER A 14 -2.37 2.97 -19.04
N ASP A 15 -3.64 3.11 -19.40
CA ASP A 15 -4.63 2.03 -19.37
C ASP A 15 -4.10 0.74 -20.02
N ASP A 16 -3.35 0.88 -21.12
CA ASP A 16 -2.74 -0.24 -21.85
C ASP A 16 -1.66 -0.96 -21.05
N ARG A 17 -0.83 -0.23 -20.30
CA ARG A 17 0.19 -0.82 -19.43
C ARG A 17 -0.44 -1.52 -18.24
N PHE A 18 -1.46 -0.91 -17.63
CA PHE A 18 -2.21 -1.54 -16.55
C PHE A 18 -2.86 -2.84 -17.01
N GLN A 19 -3.51 -2.82 -18.18
CA GLN A 19 -4.16 -3.98 -18.74
C GLN A 19 -3.18 -5.08 -19.15
N ALA A 20 -2.02 -4.73 -19.70
CA ALA A 20 -0.95 -5.68 -19.99
C ALA A 20 -0.42 -6.35 -18.70
N TRP A 21 -0.20 -5.56 -17.65
CA TRP A 21 0.19 -6.07 -16.33
C TRP A 21 -0.87 -7.02 -15.75
N LEU A 22 -2.15 -6.63 -15.79
CA LEU A 22 -3.25 -7.47 -15.29
C LEU A 22 -3.35 -8.80 -16.04
N SER A 23 -3.21 -8.76 -17.37
CA SER A 23 -3.20 -9.99 -18.20
C SER A 23 -2.03 -10.90 -17.84
N SER A 24 -0.87 -10.33 -17.51
CA SER A 24 0.30 -11.09 -17.03
C SER A 24 0.04 -11.74 -15.66
N GLN A 25 -0.59 -11.04 -14.71
CA GLN A 25 -0.97 -11.63 -13.41
C GLN A 25 -1.93 -12.80 -13.58
N ILE A 26 -2.95 -12.64 -14.43
CA ILE A 26 -3.90 -13.72 -14.74
C ILE A 26 -3.19 -14.89 -15.40
N HIS A 27 -2.26 -14.64 -16.32
CA HIS A 27 -1.47 -15.69 -16.96
C HIS A 27 -0.62 -16.46 -15.94
N ARG A 28 0.02 -15.76 -14.99
CA ARG A 28 0.83 -16.37 -13.94
C ARG A 28 0.01 -17.33 -13.09
N VAL A 29 -1.12 -16.89 -12.55
CA VAL A 29 -1.97 -17.71 -11.68
C VAL A 29 -2.52 -18.94 -12.41
N LEU A 30 -2.96 -18.78 -13.66
CA LEU A 30 -3.58 -19.87 -14.42
C LEU A 30 -2.56 -20.88 -14.98
N HIS A 31 -1.40 -20.43 -15.45
CA HIS A 31 -0.48 -21.28 -16.25
C HIS A 31 0.84 -21.58 -15.57
N VAL A 32 1.36 -20.64 -14.76
CA VAL A 32 2.67 -20.77 -14.10
C VAL A 32 2.50 -21.40 -12.72
N GLU A 33 1.72 -20.76 -11.86
CA GLU A 33 1.44 -21.24 -10.50
C GLU A 33 0.40 -22.36 -10.50
N ARG A 34 -0.52 -22.33 -11.48
CA ARG A 34 -1.65 -23.27 -11.60
C ARG A 34 -2.49 -23.33 -10.31
N ALA A 35 -2.58 -22.20 -9.62
CA ALA A 35 -3.27 -22.09 -8.33
C ALA A 35 -4.79 -22.11 -8.48
N MET A 36 -5.32 -21.71 -9.65
CA MET A 36 -6.75 -21.69 -9.95
C MET A 36 -7.00 -22.07 -11.40
N THR A 37 -8.17 -22.64 -11.66
CA THR A 37 -8.73 -22.78 -13.01
C THR A 37 -9.36 -21.47 -13.49
N ARG A 38 -9.66 -21.39 -14.80
CA ARG A 38 -10.36 -20.22 -15.37
C ARG A 38 -11.72 -20.00 -14.74
N ASP A 39 -12.46 -21.06 -14.46
CA ASP A 39 -13.80 -20.98 -13.90
C ASP A 39 -13.75 -20.53 -12.44
N GLU A 40 -12.81 -21.06 -11.65
CA GLU A 40 -12.59 -20.64 -10.26
C GLU A 40 -12.19 -19.18 -10.16
N LEU A 41 -11.26 -18.71 -11.00
CA LEU A 41 -10.85 -17.30 -10.99
C LEU A 41 -12.00 -16.37 -11.42
N ALA A 42 -12.76 -16.75 -12.45
CA ALA A 42 -13.91 -15.96 -12.90
C ALA A 42 -14.97 -15.87 -11.80
N ASN A 43 -15.29 -16.99 -11.15
CA ASN A 43 -16.23 -17.04 -10.03
C ASN A 43 -15.74 -16.23 -8.83
N ALA A 44 -14.47 -16.36 -8.44
CA ALA A 44 -13.88 -15.62 -7.32
C ALA A 44 -13.90 -14.10 -7.58
N ALA A 45 -13.69 -13.67 -8.82
CA ALA A 45 -13.76 -12.27 -9.22
C ALA A 45 -15.19 -11.77 -9.51
N GLY A 46 -16.21 -12.63 -9.40
CA GLY A 46 -17.61 -12.28 -9.66
C GLY A 46 -17.90 -11.90 -11.12
N ILE A 47 -17.15 -12.47 -12.07
CA ILE A 47 -17.29 -12.21 -13.51
C ILE A 47 -17.52 -13.49 -14.30
N THR A 48 -17.98 -13.37 -15.54
CA THR A 48 -18.08 -14.52 -16.44
C THR A 48 -16.73 -14.84 -17.06
N THR A 49 -16.52 -16.10 -17.42
CA THR A 49 -15.31 -16.58 -18.12
C THR A 49 -15.08 -15.84 -19.45
N ALA A 50 -16.17 -15.51 -20.16
CA ALA A 50 -16.11 -14.69 -21.37
C ALA A 50 -15.55 -13.28 -21.13
N VAL A 51 -15.88 -12.66 -19.98
CA VAL A 51 -15.30 -11.37 -19.60
C VAL A 51 -13.81 -11.53 -19.26
N LEU A 52 -13.45 -12.55 -18.48
CA LEU A 52 -12.05 -12.85 -18.17
C LEU A 52 -11.21 -13.01 -19.47
N ASP A 53 -11.75 -13.68 -20.48
CA ASP A 53 -11.06 -13.86 -21.76
C ASP A 53 -10.96 -12.59 -22.57
N ALA A 54 -12.02 -11.79 -22.61
CA ALA A 54 -12.03 -10.50 -23.30
C ALA A 54 -11.00 -9.53 -22.72
N ILE A 55 -10.70 -9.65 -21.43
CA ILE A 55 -9.63 -8.88 -20.75
C ILE A 55 -8.24 -9.37 -21.18
N ARG A 56 -8.07 -10.69 -21.33
CA ARG A 56 -6.79 -11.34 -21.65
C ARG A 56 -6.39 -11.28 -23.12
N ARG A 57 -7.35 -11.11 -24.04
CA ARG A 57 -7.10 -10.96 -25.49
C ARG A 57 -5.98 -9.97 -25.75
N SER A 58 -5.22 -10.12 -26.81
CA SER A 58 -4.09 -9.22 -27.16
C SER A 58 -4.30 -8.41 -28.43
N ASP A 59 -5.33 -8.76 -29.20
CA ASP A 59 -5.77 -8.06 -30.40
C ASP A 59 -6.77 -6.95 -30.07
N GLY A 60 -7.08 -6.09 -31.06
CA GLY A 60 -7.96 -4.91 -30.94
C GLY A 60 -9.39 -5.19 -30.46
N GLY A 61 -9.73 -6.44 -30.11
CA GLY A 61 -10.94 -6.84 -29.39
C GLY A 61 -10.79 -6.87 -27.86
N ARG A 62 -9.71 -6.30 -27.30
CA ARG A 62 -9.54 -6.13 -25.85
C ARG A 62 -10.68 -5.31 -25.24
N ARG A 63 -11.32 -5.86 -24.21
CA ARG A 63 -12.30 -5.10 -23.42
C ARG A 63 -11.56 -4.19 -22.43
N LYS A 64 -11.89 -2.89 -22.43
CA LYS A 64 -11.45 -1.98 -21.36
C LYS A 64 -11.98 -2.48 -20.01
N VAL A 65 -11.08 -2.65 -19.05
CA VAL A 65 -11.42 -3.13 -17.71
C VAL A 65 -11.93 -1.95 -16.88
N GLY A 66 -13.16 -2.03 -16.39
CA GLY A 66 -13.66 -1.04 -15.43
C GLY A 66 -12.98 -1.22 -14.07
N ALA A 67 -12.80 -0.14 -13.32
CA ALA A 67 -12.09 -0.17 -12.03
C ALA A 67 -12.63 -1.21 -11.04
N GLY A 68 -13.97 -1.40 -10.96
CA GLY A 68 -14.57 -2.41 -10.10
C GLY A 68 -14.21 -3.85 -10.49
N VAL A 69 -14.14 -4.14 -11.79
CA VAL A 69 -13.72 -5.46 -12.29
C VAL A 69 -12.23 -5.68 -12.06
N ALA A 70 -11.41 -4.64 -12.27
CA ALA A 70 -9.97 -4.69 -12.00
C ALA A 70 -9.67 -4.99 -10.53
N LEU A 71 -10.33 -4.28 -9.60
CA LEU A 71 -10.19 -4.50 -8.16
C LEU A 71 -10.67 -5.90 -7.76
N SER A 72 -11.82 -6.35 -8.27
CA SER A 72 -12.36 -7.69 -7.97
C SER A 72 -11.41 -8.79 -8.46
N LEU A 73 -10.81 -8.63 -9.64
CA LEU A 73 -9.78 -9.53 -10.14
C LEU A 73 -8.52 -9.51 -9.27
N CYS A 74 -8.02 -8.33 -8.91
CA CYS A 74 -6.82 -8.24 -8.06
C CYS A 74 -7.07 -8.86 -6.69
N TYR A 75 -8.25 -8.66 -6.10
CA TYR A 75 -8.65 -9.30 -4.85
C TYR A 75 -8.65 -10.84 -4.98
N ALA A 76 -9.22 -11.38 -6.06
CA ALA A 76 -9.21 -12.83 -6.32
C ALA A 76 -7.80 -13.40 -6.58
N LEU A 77 -6.89 -12.59 -7.13
CA LEU A 77 -5.49 -12.96 -7.38
C LEU A 77 -4.61 -12.88 -6.12
N GLY A 78 -5.10 -12.27 -5.04
CA GLY A 78 -4.42 -12.14 -3.75
C GLY A 78 -3.70 -10.81 -3.52
N ASP A 79 -3.16 -10.63 -2.31
CA ASP A 79 -2.67 -9.34 -1.81
C ASP A 79 -1.55 -8.73 -2.68
N GLY A 80 -0.67 -9.57 -3.24
CA GLY A 80 0.38 -9.11 -4.14
C GLY A 80 -0.15 -8.43 -5.42
N ALA A 81 -1.30 -8.88 -5.94
CA ALA A 81 -1.95 -8.26 -7.08
C ALA A 81 -2.64 -6.94 -6.68
N VAL A 82 -3.26 -6.88 -5.50
CA VAL A 82 -3.84 -5.63 -4.97
C VAL A 82 -2.76 -4.57 -4.81
N ASN A 83 -1.65 -4.90 -4.15
CA ASN A 83 -0.54 -3.97 -3.93
C ASN A 83 0.11 -3.55 -5.26
N GLY A 84 0.25 -4.48 -6.20
CA GLY A 84 0.70 -4.19 -7.55
C GLY A 84 -0.23 -3.23 -8.30
N MET A 85 -1.54 -3.40 -8.20
CA MET A 85 -2.52 -2.49 -8.80
C MET A 85 -2.42 -1.09 -8.17
N LEU A 86 -2.36 -1.01 -6.84
CA LEU A 86 -2.25 0.25 -6.11
C LEU A 86 -0.96 0.99 -6.48
N ALA A 87 0.17 0.28 -6.62
CA ALA A 87 1.41 0.86 -7.11
C ALA A 87 1.28 1.46 -8.53
N GLN A 88 0.56 0.79 -9.44
CA GLN A 88 0.35 1.28 -10.82
C GLN A 88 -0.51 2.55 -10.89
N ILE A 89 -1.39 2.77 -9.91
CA ILE A 89 -2.21 3.99 -9.81
C ILE A 89 -1.58 5.06 -8.89
N GLY A 90 -0.31 4.91 -8.54
CA GLY A 90 0.45 5.90 -7.76
C GLY A 90 0.33 5.77 -6.24
N TYR A 91 -0.33 4.73 -5.73
CA TYR A 91 -0.43 4.39 -4.32
C TYR A 91 0.57 3.28 -3.93
N GLY A 92 1.82 3.40 -4.38
CA GLY A 92 2.88 2.45 -4.01
C GLY A 92 3.08 2.43 -2.49
N GLY A 93 2.89 1.25 -1.87
CA GLY A 93 2.99 1.08 -0.41
C GLY A 93 1.65 1.01 0.35
N ALA A 94 0.51 0.97 -0.35
CA ALA A 94 -0.78 0.77 0.30
C ALA A 94 -0.94 -0.69 0.76
N ALA A 95 -0.98 -0.91 2.07
CA ALA A 95 -1.36 -2.16 2.73
C ALA A 95 -2.87 -2.17 3.04
N ARG A 96 -3.44 -3.35 3.31
CA ARG A 96 -4.84 -3.45 3.76
C ARG A 96 -5.00 -2.71 5.09
N ILE A 97 -6.17 -2.12 5.36
CA ILE A 97 -6.45 -1.53 6.68
C ILE A 97 -6.33 -2.58 7.81
N ASP A 98 -6.59 -3.86 7.48
CA ASP A 98 -6.42 -4.99 8.39
C ASP A 98 -4.95 -5.44 8.50
N ASP A 99 -4.11 -5.09 7.52
CA ASP A 99 -2.65 -5.24 7.57
C ASP A 99 -2.05 -3.99 8.22
N VAL A 100 -2.47 -3.69 9.45
CA VAL A 100 -1.56 -2.99 10.34
C VAL A 100 -0.40 -3.97 10.51
N GLU A 101 0.70 -3.79 9.77
CA GLU A 101 1.98 -4.36 10.17
C GLU A 101 2.05 -4.07 11.66
N GLU A 102 2.06 -5.11 12.49
CA GLU A 102 2.44 -4.97 13.90
C GLU A 102 3.77 -4.25 13.83
N GLY A 103 3.75 -2.92 13.95
CA GLY A 103 4.94 -2.12 13.89
C GLY A 103 5.80 -2.69 14.98
N ASP A 104 6.84 -3.43 14.61
CA ASP A 104 7.55 -4.30 15.54
C ASP A 104 7.96 -3.41 16.71
N ILE A 105 7.27 -3.59 17.84
CA ILE A 105 7.41 -2.69 18.98
C ILE A 105 8.87 -2.66 19.40
N ARG A 106 9.63 -3.74 19.13
CA ARG A 106 11.08 -3.81 19.37
C ARG A 106 11.86 -2.89 18.46
N SER A 107 11.52 -2.80 17.18
CA SER A 107 12.13 -1.88 16.21
C SER A 107 11.81 -0.42 16.55
N LEU A 108 10.56 -0.13 16.91
CA LEU A 108 10.17 1.20 17.40
C LEU A 108 10.89 1.57 18.71
N LEU A 109 11.01 0.64 19.66
CA LEU A 109 11.76 0.89 20.90
C LEU A 109 13.24 1.13 20.60
N ALA A 110 13.85 0.33 19.73
CA ALA A 110 15.24 0.53 19.29
C ALA A 110 15.45 1.92 18.68
N ASP A 111 14.45 2.42 17.96
CA ASP A 111 14.41 3.73 17.34
C ASP A 111 14.26 4.89 18.33
N VAL A 112 13.71 4.66 19.52
CA VAL A 112 13.45 5.68 20.56
C VAL A 112 14.57 5.73 21.61
N LEU A 113 15.29 4.62 21.81
CA LEU A 113 16.39 4.51 22.79
C LEU A 113 17.48 5.60 22.68
N PRO A 114 17.93 6.03 21.48
CA PRO A 114 18.94 7.08 21.37
C PRO A 114 18.47 8.42 21.94
N GLY A 115 17.21 8.80 21.69
CA GLY A 115 16.63 10.05 22.22
C GLY A 115 16.46 9.99 23.74
N LEU A 116 16.05 8.83 24.27
CA LEU A 116 15.96 8.61 25.71
C LEU A 116 17.33 8.66 26.40
N SER A 117 18.40 8.21 25.74
CA SER A 117 19.77 8.34 26.27
C SER A 117 20.17 9.81 26.42
N VAL A 118 19.90 10.64 25.40
CA VAL A 118 20.21 12.09 25.45
C VAL A 118 19.44 12.80 26.56
N ILE A 119 18.16 12.47 26.72
CA ILE A 119 17.34 13.00 27.81
C ILE A 119 17.85 12.49 29.17
N GLY A 120 18.25 11.23 29.26
CA GLY A 120 18.78 10.61 30.47
C GLY A 120 20.11 11.22 30.92
N ASP A 121 21.02 11.51 29.98
CA ASP A 121 22.29 12.17 30.26
C ASP A 121 22.06 13.62 30.76
N ALA A 122 21.19 14.38 30.08
CA ALA A 122 20.82 15.72 30.53
C ALA A 122 20.07 15.72 31.88
N ALA A 123 19.29 14.67 32.18
CA ALA A 123 18.60 14.52 33.46
C ALA A 123 19.57 14.10 34.59
N ARG A 124 20.62 13.34 34.29
CA ARG A 124 21.65 12.91 35.24
C ARG A 124 22.47 14.10 35.76
N ASP A 125 22.71 15.09 34.90
CA ASP A 125 23.41 16.33 35.27
C ASP A 125 22.52 17.30 36.06
N GLY A 126 21.24 16.95 36.25
CA GLY A 126 20.31 17.60 37.18
C GLY A 126 19.78 18.95 36.71
N ARG A 127 20.24 19.46 35.54
CA ARG A 127 19.75 20.67 34.87
C ARG A 127 20.00 20.58 33.37
N ILE A 128 18.96 20.78 32.57
CA ILE A 128 19.11 21.04 31.13
C ILE A 128 19.58 22.49 30.99
N ASP A 129 20.86 22.66 30.64
CA ASP A 129 21.48 23.96 30.37
C ASP A 129 21.10 24.49 28.96
N HIS A 130 21.21 25.80 28.71
CA HIS A 130 21.03 26.44 27.40
C HIS A 130 21.83 25.82 26.24
N ILE A 131 22.93 25.13 26.52
CA ILE A 131 23.78 24.40 25.56
C ILE A 131 23.16 23.05 25.19
N GLU A 132 22.49 22.38 26.14
CA GLU A 132 21.91 21.05 25.98
C GLU A 132 20.47 21.09 25.46
N GLN A 133 19.78 22.20 25.76
CA GLN A 133 18.41 22.47 25.34
C GLN A 133 18.09 22.12 23.87
N PRO A 134 18.88 22.51 22.85
CA PRO A 134 18.57 22.16 21.46
C PRO A 134 18.68 20.66 21.18
N LEU A 135 19.59 19.95 21.84
CA LEU A 135 19.77 18.51 21.68
C LEU A 135 18.66 17.74 22.39
N THR A 136 18.30 18.15 23.60
CA THR A 136 17.19 17.54 24.36
C THR A 136 15.85 17.81 23.70
N GLN A 137 15.64 19.01 23.14
CA GLN A 137 14.42 19.35 22.41
C GLN A 137 14.29 18.52 21.13
N LYS A 138 15.36 18.40 20.34
CA LYS A 138 15.37 17.56 19.14
C LYS A 138 15.10 16.09 19.48
N ALA A 139 15.71 15.57 20.54
CA ALA A 139 15.46 14.22 21.02
C ALA A 139 13.99 14.02 21.43
N ALA A 140 13.40 14.99 22.13
CA ALA A 140 11.98 14.94 22.50
C ALA A 140 11.06 14.99 21.28
N ASP A 141 11.33 15.86 20.31
CA ASP A 141 10.54 15.98 19.08
C ASP A 141 10.59 14.69 18.24
N ASP A 142 11.76 14.06 18.14
CA ASP A 142 11.93 12.79 17.44
C ASP A 142 11.18 11.64 18.14
N ILE A 143 11.19 11.59 19.48
CA ILE A 143 10.41 10.61 20.26
C ILE A 143 8.91 10.83 20.05
N ILE A 144 8.46 12.07 20.13
CA ILE A 144 7.04 12.44 19.97
C ILE A 144 6.57 12.08 18.56
N ALA A 145 7.34 12.43 17.52
CA ALA A 145 6.98 12.10 16.14
C ALA A 145 6.86 10.59 15.90
N ARG A 146 7.67 9.77 16.58
CA ARG A 146 7.65 8.31 16.46
C ARG A 146 6.54 7.66 17.28
N LEU A 147 6.15 8.25 18.42
CA LEU A 147 5.13 7.69 19.32
C LEU A 147 3.71 8.23 19.08
N ILE A 148 3.54 9.43 18.49
CA ILE A 148 2.22 10.00 18.15
C ILE A 148 1.37 9.04 17.30
N PRO A 149 1.90 8.38 16.25
CA PRO A 149 1.12 7.44 15.43
C PRO A 149 0.50 6.29 16.24
N LEU A 150 1.11 5.88 17.36
CA LEU A 150 0.62 4.82 18.24
C LEU A 150 -0.54 5.26 19.16
N SER A 151 -0.62 6.56 19.47
CA SER A 151 -1.73 7.09 20.29
C SER A 151 -3.09 6.97 19.59
N SER A 152 -3.10 6.82 18.27
CA SER A 152 -4.30 6.62 17.45
C SER A 152 -4.64 5.15 17.21
N LEU A 153 -3.76 4.21 17.57
CA LEU A 153 -3.98 2.75 17.46
C LEU A 153 -4.85 2.18 18.60
N HIS A 154 -5.21 2.98 19.62
CA HIS A 154 -6.00 2.54 20.79
C HIS A 154 -7.53 2.77 20.68
N LYS A 155 -8.09 2.84 19.46
CA LYS A 155 -9.55 2.74 19.28
C LYS A 155 -9.96 1.34 18.84
N HIS A 156 -9.76 0.36 19.71
CA HIS A 156 -10.46 -0.92 19.69
C HIS A 156 -10.72 -1.40 21.11
#